data_AF-A0A968FXZ9-F1
#
_entry.id   AF-A0A968FXZ9-F1
#
_cell.length_a   1.000
_cell.length_b   1.000
_cell.length_c   1.000
_cell.angle_alpha   90.00
_cell.angle_beta   90.00
_cell.angle_gamma   90.00
#
_symmetry.space_group_name_H-M   'P 1'
#
loop_
_entity.id
_entity.type
_entity.pdbx_description
1 polymer ?
#
loop_
_entity_poly.entity_id
_entity_poly.type
_entity_poly.pdbx_seq_one_letter_code
_entity_poly.pdbx_strand_id
1 'polypeptide(L)'
;MVEKTIDWNKRTRISRALALGVLLLGWMGWGTGKAGAQISPEGRDRTFKQAAPDRFEKRFEDLPRPKSSVVPVEPDTLQPMFPDELKNLKFRLRKVHVTGSTIYRPREFLPLYKKYLGRQVNLTHVYRIARALSRKYRNDGYILSKAVVPPQKIENGEVRIRVVEGYIDRVVVRGRARGPKKLVNAYRRKILASRPLHAKVLERYLLLLDDLPGVRVKSVLTPSQDQSGASELLILVQNKPVDAHVGVDNRGSEFNGPIQIFGGLNGNSLLGLYDRVGVQGVVTSETSELLFLNGFLELPLTLEGTRLFFSGSFSQSEPGASLKPFNVEGDSDSIGLRVIHPFIRSRGENLRAHLGFTFRNSETDILGTPSSED
;
A
#
# COMPACT_ATOMS: atom_id res chain seq x y z
N MET A 1 -37.29 41.85 24.27
CA MET A 1 -37.27 40.95 25.43
C MET A 1 -38.34 39.90 25.21
N VAL A 2 -38.00 38.82 24.51
CA VAL A 2 -38.86 37.64 24.31
C VAL A 2 -37.93 36.44 24.31
N GLU A 3 -38.07 35.63 25.34
CA GLU A 3 -37.28 34.46 25.68
C GLU A 3 -37.80 33.26 24.86
N LYS A 4 -36.95 32.64 24.04
CA LYS A 4 -37.24 31.35 23.41
C LYS A 4 -36.49 30.27 24.18
N THR A 5 -37.21 29.55 25.03
CA THR A 5 -36.77 28.32 25.67
C THR A 5 -36.65 27.21 24.62
N ILE A 6 -35.46 26.62 24.53
CA ILE A 6 -35.16 25.42 23.73
C ILE A 6 -35.48 24.22 24.63
N ASP A 7 -36.48 23.43 24.25
CA ASP A 7 -36.89 22.22 24.97
C ASP A 7 -35.88 21.09 24.69
N TRP A 8 -35.23 20.62 25.75
CA TRP A 8 -34.08 19.71 25.72
C TRP A 8 -34.48 18.33 26.26
N ASN A 9 -35.59 17.77 25.78
CA ASN A 9 -36.09 16.51 26.32
C ASN A 9 -36.63 15.55 25.24
N LYS A 10 -35.71 14.92 24.51
CA LYS A 10 -35.90 13.63 23.81
C LYS A 10 -34.55 13.14 23.29
N ARG A 11 -33.76 12.44 24.12
CA ARG A 11 -32.72 11.47 23.69
C ARG A 11 -32.09 10.78 24.91
N THR A 12 -32.78 9.78 25.45
CA THR A 12 -32.18 8.73 26.29
C THR A 12 -32.92 7.42 26.08
N ARG A 13 -32.52 6.68 25.03
CA ARG A 13 -32.72 5.22 24.96
C ARG A 13 -31.42 4.57 24.51
N ILE A 14 -30.45 4.56 25.43
CA ILE A 14 -29.41 3.54 25.45
C ILE A 14 -29.85 2.54 26.51
N SER A 15 -30.36 1.38 26.10
CA SER A 15 -30.17 0.11 26.79
C SER A 15 -31.07 -0.99 26.21
N ARG A 16 -30.45 -2.16 26.02
CA ARG A 16 -31.02 -3.50 25.80
C ARG A 16 -31.19 -3.94 24.34
N ALA A 17 -30.12 -4.51 23.80
CA ALA A 17 -30.20 -5.56 22.78
C ALA A 17 -29.19 -6.66 23.13
N LEU A 18 -29.66 -7.65 23.91
CA LEU A 18 -29.11 -9.00 23.98
C LEU A 18 -30.11 -9.87 24.75
N ALA A 19 -31.08 -10.46 24.03
CA ALA A 19 -31.73 -11.71 24.41
C ALA A 19 -32.57 -12.24 23.23
N LEU A 20 -32.17 -13.41 22.73
CA LEU A 20 -32.93 -14.28 21.83
C LEU A 20 -34.33 -14.63 22.39
N GLY A 21 -35.30 -14.80 21.50
CA GLY A 21 -36.56 -15.45 21.84
C GLY A 21 -37.56 -15.45 20.68
N VAL A 22 -37.52 -16.51 19.88
CA VAL A 22 -38.56 -16.88 18.89
C VAL A 22 -39.93 -16.98 19.57
N LEU A 23 -40.97 -16.35 18.99
CA LEU A 23 -42.35 -16.82 19.11
C LEU A 23 -43.22 -16.26 17.97
N LEU A 24 -43.57 -17.16 17.06
CA LEU A 24 -44.73 -17.08 16.17
C LEU A 24 -46.01 -16.91 16.98
N LEU A 25 -46.89 -16.00 16.58
CA LEU A 25 -48.35 -16.18 16.61
C LEU A 25 -49.01 -15.07 15.80
N GLY A 26 -49.82 -15.48 14.82
CA GLY A 26 -50.52 -14.59 13.92
C GLY A 26 -51.70 -13.88 14.57
N TRP A 27 -52.02 -12.71 14.03
CA TRP A 27 -53.34 -12.13 14.16
C TRP A 27 -53.76 -11.44 12.86
N MET A 28 -54.81 -12.01 12.27
CA MET A 28 -55.59 -11.43 11.19
C MET A 28 -56.50 -10.36 11.79
N GLY A 29 -56.42 -9.14 11.27
CA GLY A 29 -57.36 -8.05 11.58
C GLY A 29 -57.49 -7.13 10.38
N TRP A 30 -58.71 -7.06 9.82
CA TRP A 30 -59.04 -6.22 8.67
C TRP A 30 -59.08 -4.73 9.01
N GLY A 31 -58.49 -3.93 8.13
CA GLY A 31 -59.12 -2.74 7.54
C GLY A 31 -59.02 -1.41 8.28
N THR A 32 -58.22 -0.48 7.76
CA THR A 32 -58.71 0.83 7.27
C THR A 32 -57.68 1.38 6.29
N GLY A 33 -58.12 1.65 5.05
CA GLY A 33 -57.27 2.19 4.00
C GLY A 33 -56.86 3.63 4.31
N LYS A 34 -55.59 3.84 4.60
CA LYS A 34 -54.94 5.11 4.27
C LYS A 34 -54.36 4.96 2.87
N ALA A 35 -54.87 5.76 1.93
CA ALA A 35 -54.27 5.90 0.61
C ALA A 35 -52.89 6.54 0.77
N GLY A 36 -51.88 5.72 1.02
CA GLY A 36 -50.49 6.10 0.82
C GLY A 36 -50.22 6.10 -0.68
N ALA A 37 -49.59 7.15 -1.19
CA ALA A 37 -49.08 7.17 -2.55
C ALA A 37 -48.20 5.91 -2.75
N GLN A 38 -48.69 4.96 -3.55
CA GLN A 38 -48.02 3.68 -3.73
C GLN A 38 -46.92 3.87 -4.77
N ILE A 39 -45.70 4.10 -4.29
CA ILE A 39 -44.50 3.99 -5.12
C ILE A 39 -44.48 2.55 -5.66
N SER A 40 -44.39 2.38 -6.98
CA SER A 40 -44.29 1.06 -7.60
C SER A 40 -43.07 0.31 -7.04
N PRO A 41 -43.08 -1.03 -6.99
CA PRO A 41 -41.93 -1.81 -6.53
C PRO A 41 -40.62 -1.42 -7.22
N GLU A 42 -40.68 -1.08 -8.51
CA GLU A 42 -39.54 -0.59 -9.30
C GLU A 42 -39.10 0.83 -8.93
N GLY A 43 -40.04 1.71 -8.59
CA GLY A 43 -39.76 3.04 -8.08
C GLY A 43 -39.09 2.99 -6.71
N ARG A 44 -39.55 2.08 -5.83
CA ARG A 44 -38.96 1.85 -4.50
C ARG A 44 -37.52 1.37 -4.62
N ASP A 45 -37.22 0.38 -5.47
CA ASP A 45 -35.86 -0.16 -5.63
C ASP A 45 -34.87 0.90 -6.19
N ARG A 46 -35.33 1.79 -7.07
CA ARG A 46 -34.51 2.90 -7.59
C ARG A 46 -34.24 3.99 -6.55
N THR A 47 -35.25 4.36 -5.76
CA THR A 47 -35.10 5.36 -4.67
C THR A 47 -34.22 4.80 -3.55
N PHE A 48 -34.41 3.53 -3.18
CA PHE A 48 -33.57 2.83 -2.20
C PHE A 48 -32.10 2.85 -2.61
N LYS A 49 -31.78 2.42 -3.83
CA LYS A 49 -30.37 2.38 -4.28
C LYS A 49 -29.72 3.75 -4.30
N GLN A 50 -30.48 4.83 -4.56
CA GLN A 50 -29.96 6.19 -4.64
C GLN A 50 -29.81 6.87 -3.28
N ALA A 51 -30.64 6.54 -2.31
CA ALA A 51 -30.61 7.04 -0.93
C ALA A 51 -29.86 6.13 0.06
N ALA A 52 -29.48 4.91 -0.36
CA ALA A 52 -28.93 3.92 0.56
C ALA A 52 -27.68 4.44 1.31
N PRO A 53 -27.68 4.41 2.66
CA PRO A 53 -26.59 4.91 3.49
C PRO A 53 -25.29 4.11 3.32
N ASP A 54 -25.36 2.87 2.84
CA ASP A 54 -24.21 1.98 2.70
C ASP A 54 -23.17 2.42 1.66
N ARG A 55 -23.57 3.25 0.69
CA ARG A 55 -22.68 3.65 -0.41
C ARG A 55 -21.56 4.58 0.04
N PHE A 56 -21.74 5.28 1.16
CA PHE A 56 -20.78 6.26 1.67
C PHE A 56 -19.57 5.61 2.33
N GLU A 57 -19.72 4.40 2.88
CA GLU A 57 -18.59 3.60 3.40
C GLU A 57 -17.54 3.33 2.31
N LYS A 58 -17.99 3.02 1.09
CA LYS A 58 -17.12 2.68 -0.05
C LYS A 58 -16.25 3.84 -0.52
N ARG A 59 -16.64 5.08 -0.25
CA ARG A 59 -15.82 6.27 -0.59
C ARG A 59 -14.50 6.30 0.18
N PHE A 60 -14.50 5.69 1.35
CA PHE A 60 -13.46 5.76 2.35
C PHE A 60 -12.54 4.54 2.36
N GLU A 61 -12.85 3.54 1.56
CA GLU A 61 -11.92 2.44 1.31
C GLU A 61 -10.73 2.94 0.49
N ASP A 62 -9.52 2.75 1.03
CA ASP A 62 -8.27 3.09 0.36
C ASP A 62 -8.12 2.24 -0.91
N LEU A 63 -8.56 2.79 -2.05
CA LEU A 63 -8.31 2.18 -3.35
C LEU A 63 -6.79 2.13 -3.59
N PRO A 64 -6.23 0.99 -4.01
CA PRO A 64 -4.80 0.88 -4.28
C PRO A 64 -4.47 1.79 -5.46
N ARG A 65 -3.90 2.97 -5.18
CA ARG A 65 -3.36 3.83 -6.24
C ARG A 65 -2.07 3.18 -6.76
N PRO A 66 -2.02 2.73 -8.02
CA PRO A 66 -0.78 2.25 -8.60
C PRO A 66 0.19 3.42 -8.70
N LYS A 67 1.13 3.51 -7.76
CA LYS A 67 2.25 4.45 -7.85
C LYS A 67 3.33 3.83 -8.74
N SER A 68 3.05 3.67 -10.03
CA SER A 68 4.08 3.29 -11.00
C SER A 68 4.98 4.51 -11.24
N SER A 69 6.02 4.64 -10.43
CA SER A 69 7.15 5.48 -10.79
C SER A 69 8.07 4.63 -11.64
N VAL A 70 8.14 4.93 -12.94
CA VAL A 70 9.27 4.50 -13.77
C VAL A 70 10.48 5.23 -13.19
N VAL A 71 11.36 4.49 -12.50
CA VAL A 71 12.67 5.05 -12.15
C VAL A 71 13.43 5.15 -13.47
N PRO A 72 13.87 6.35 -13.90
CA PRO A 72 14.83 6.44 -14.98
C PRO A 72 16.03 5.60 -14.56
N VAL A 73 16.29 4.50 -15.28
CA VAL A 73 17.55 3.79 -15.12
C VAL A 73 18.60 4.74 -15.64
N GLU A 74 19.24 5.46 -14.72
CA GLU A 74 20.33 6.35 -15.07
C GLU A 74 21.38 5.50 -15.80
N PRO A 75 21.84 5.92 -16.99
CA PRO A 75 22.84 5.16 -17.73
C PRO A 75 24.04 4.91 -16.83
N ASP A 76 24.65 3.72 -16.93
CA ASP A 76 25.89 3.41 -16.23
C ASP A 76 27.00 4.35 -16.78
N THR A 77 27.15 5.52 -16.18
CA THR A 77 28.03 6.63 -16.65
C THR A 77 29.50 6.37 -16.35
N LEU A 78 29.81 5.39 -15.51
CA LEU A 78 31.18 4.99 -15.20
C LEU A 78 31.74 4.13 -16.33
N GLN A 79 32.10 4.79 -17.44
CA GLN A 79 32.94 4.17 -18.45
C GLN A 79 34.38 4.16 -17.93
N PRO A 80 35.05 3.00 -17.90
CA PRO A 80 36.44 2.97 -17.50
C PRO A 80 37.27 3.73 -18.54
N MET A 81 38.01 4.75 -18.09
CA MET A 81 38.96 5.51 -18.89
C MET A 81 40.29 4.76 -18.93
N PHE A 82 40.88 4.66 -20.11
CA PHE A 82 42.21 4.07 -20.30
C PHE A 82 43.10 5.05 -21.05
N PRO A 83 44.42 5.04 -20.79
CA PRO A 83 45.40 5.61 -21.70
C PRO A 83 45.15 5.11 -23.12
N ASP A 84 45.22 6.00 -24.11
CA ASP A 84 44.90 5.67 -25.51
C ASP A 84 45.79 4.55 -26.07
N GLU A 85 47.01 4.44 -25.57
CA GLU A 85 47.98 3.39 -25.89
C GLU A 85 47.44 1.98 -25.66
N LEU A 86 46.68 1.77 -24.56
CA LEU A 86 46.10 0.46 -24.22
C LEU A 86 44.89 0.09 -25.08
N LYS A 87 44.28 1.06 -25.79
CA LYS A 87 43.15 0.81 -26.70
C LYS A 87 43.61 0.15 -28.01
N ASN A 88 44.85 0.41 -28.40
CA ASN A 88 45.43 -0.06 -29.67
C ASN A 88 46.11 -1.43 -29.56
N LEU A 89 46.40 -1.91 -28.35
CA LEU A 89 46.96 -3.24 -28.13
C LEU A 89 45.96 -4.33 -28.53
N LYS A 90 46.33 -5.16 -29.50
CA LYS A 90 45.51 -6.26 -30.02
C LYS A 90 46.13 -7.61 -29.68
N PHE A 91 45.30 -8.57 -29.29
CA PHE A 91 45.69 -9.95 -29.02
C PHE A 91 44.59 -10.92 -29.45
N ARG A 92 44.94 -12.20 -29.68
CA ARG A 92 43.95 -13.23 -30.01
C ARG A 92 43.35 -13.79 -28.72
N LEU A 93 42.05 -13.63 -28.49
CA LEU A 93 41.38 -14.15 -27.29
C LEU A 93 41.17 -15.66 -27.42
N ARG A 94 41.84 -16.45 -26.57
CA ARG A 94 41.69 -17.91 -26.54
C ARG A 94 40.71 -18.36 -25.46
N LYS A 95 40.77 -17.76 -24.27
CA LYS A 95 40.01 -18.21 -23.11
C LYS A 95 39.62 -17.05 -22.19
N VAL A 96 38.44 -17.16 -21.59
CA VAL A 96 37.94 -16.23 -20.57
C VAL A 96 37.70 -17.01 -19.28
N HIS A 97 38.42 -16.65 -18.23
CA HIS A 97 38.26 -17.20 -16.89
C HIS A 97 37.38 -16.28 -16.06
N VAL A 98 36.15 -16.71 -15.78
CA VAL A 98 35.24 -16.00 -14.88
C VAL A 98 35.33 -16.61 -13.48
N THR A 99 35.70 -15.80 -12.49
CA THR A 99 35.86 -16.22 -11.08
C THR A 99 34.98 -15.40 -10.15
N GLY A 100 34.59 -15.95 -9.00
CA GLY A 100 33.81 -15.21 -7.98
C GLY A 100 32.29 -15.19 -8.22
N SER A 101 31.79 -16.00 -9.15
CA SER A 101 30.36 -16.23 -9.36
C SER A 101 29.91 -17.43 -8.53
N THR A 102 28.97 -17.23 -7.61
CA THR A 102 28.26 -18.32 -6.92
C THR A 102 26.89 -18.58 -7.52
N ILE A 103 26.29 -17.56 -8.17
CA ILE A 103 24.96 -17.65 -8.79
C ILE A 103 24.97 -18.41 -10.11
N TYR A 104 25.98 -18.17 -10.96
CA TYR A 104 26.05 -18.80 -12.29
C TYR A 104 27.25 -19.71 -12.44
N ARG A 105 27.06 -20.78 -13.20
CA ARG A 105 28.12 -21.67 -13.66
C ARG A 105 28.87 -21.03 -14.83
N PRO A 106 30.19 -21.31 -15.00
CA PRO A 106 30.98 -20.72 -16.08
C PRO A 106 30.40 -20.88 -17.49
N ARG A 107 29.69 -21.99 -17.75
CA ARG A 107 29.04 -22.28 -19.05
C ARG A 107 27.92 -21.29 -19.37
N GLU A 108 27.26 -20.72 -18.37
CA GLU A 108 26.16 -19.77 -18.55
C GLU A 108 26.65 -18.40 -19.03
N PHE A 109 27.93 -18.08 -18.83
CA PHE A 109 28.54 -16.86 -19.36
C PHE A 109 29.03 -17.01 -20.81
N LEU A 110 29.21 -18.24 -21.30
CA LEU A 110 29.76 -18.50 -22.64
C LEU A 110 29.01 -17.76 -23.76
N PRO A 111 27.66 -17.73 -23.80
CA PRO A 111 26.93 -16.98 -24.83
C PRO A 111 27.28 -15.48 -24.89
N LEU A 112 27.69 -14.89 -23.76
CA LEU A 112 28.00 -13.45 -23.67
C LEU A 112 29.29 -13.06 -24.39
N TYR A 113 30.24 -14.00 -24.50
CA TYR A 113 31.57 -13.73 -25.08
C TYR A 113 32.02 -14.69 -26.18
N LYS A 114 31.23 -15.71 -26.53
CA LYS A 114 31.56 -16.70 -27.57
C LYS A 114 32.01 -16.06 -28.89
N LYS A 115 31.37 -14.94 -29.29
CA LYS A 115 31.70 -14.20 -30.51
C LYS A 115 33.11 -13.59 -30.56
N TYR A 116 33.78 -13.49 -29.40
CA TYR A 116 35.14 -12.95 -29.29
C TYR A 116 36.21 -14.03 -29.26
N LEU A 117 35.85 -15.29 -28.97
CA LEU A 117 36.81 -16.39 -28.89
C LEU A 117 37.41 -16.69 -30.27
N GLY A 118 38.73 -16.92 -30.29
CA GLY A 118 39.51 -17.17 -31.49
C GLY A 118 39.78 -15.95 -32.37
N ARG A 119 39.25 -14.76 -32.02
CA ARG A 119 39.39 -13.52 -32.80
C ARG A 119 40.42 -12.57 -32.19
N GLN A 120 40.91 -11.66 -33.02
CA GLN A 120 41.77 -10.56 -32.57
C GLN A 120 40.90 -9.50 -31.88
N VAL A 121 41.17 -9.24 -30.60
CA VAL A 121 40.44 -8.30 -29.74
C VAL A 121 41.41 -7.33 -29.08
N ASN A 122 40.87 -6.29 -28.46
CA ASN A 122 41.62 -5.32 -27.65
C ASN A 122 40.98 -5.21 -26.26
N LEU A 123 41.55 -4.35 -25.41
CA LEU A 123 41.06 -4.16 -24.05
C LEU A 123 39.59 -3.70 -24.01
N THR A 124 39.15 -2.87 -24.94
CA THR A 124 37.73 -2.43 -25.05
C THR A 124 36.77 -3.61 -25.18
N HIS A 125 37.14 -4.66 -25.91
CA HIS A 125 36.33 -5.87 -26.04
C HIS A 125 36.24 -6.65 -24.72
N VAL A 126 37.34 -6.74 -23.96
CA VAL A 126 37.33 -7.36 -22.63
C VAL A 126 36.38 -6.63 -21.69
N TYR A 127 36.41 -5.30 -21.69
CA TYR A 127 35.46 -4.51 -20.89
C TYR A 127 34.02 -4.62 -21.37
N ARG A 128 33.78 -4.80 -22.67
CA ARG A 128 32.44 -5.12 -23.20
C ARG A 128 31.94 -6.47 -22.67
N ILE A 129 32.82 -7.47 -22.57
CA ILE A 129 32.50 -8.76 -21.95
C ILE A 129 32.14 -8.55 -20.48
N ALA A 130 33.01 -7.90 -19.68
CA ALA A 130 32.73 -7.62 -18.27
C ALA A 130 31.41 -6.86 -18.08
N ARG A 131 31.12 -5.84 -18.90
CA ARG A 131 29.83 -5.13 -18.90
C ARG A 131 28.66 -6.05 -19.22
N ALA A 132 28.81 -6.99 -20.16
CA ALA A 132 27.77 -7.97 -20.46
C ALA A 132 27.50 -8.90 -19.27
N LEU A 133 28.53 -9.35 -18.56
CA LEU A 133 28.38 -10.12 -17.32
C LEU A 133 27.66 -9.30 -16.24
N SER A 134 28.10 -8.06 -15.98
CA SER A 134 27.44 -7.17 -15.02
C SER A 134 25.96 -6.92 -15.37
N ARG A 135 25.64 -6.74 -16.66
CA ARG A 135 24.25 -6.58 -17.11
C ARG A 135 23.42 -7.83 -16.89
N LYS A 136 23.98 -9.03 -17.09
CA LYS A 136 23.27 -10.28 -16.77
C LYS A 136 22.88 -10.32 -15.29
N TYR A 137 23.82 -10.08 -14.38
CA TYR A 137 23.53 -10.02 -12.94
C TYR A 137 22.46 -8.98 -12.61
N ARG A 138 22.59 -7.76 -13.17
CA ARG A 138 21.64 -6.67 -12.92
C ARG A 138 20.23 -6.99 -13.42
N ASN A 139 20.10 -7.55 -14.62
CA ASN A 139 18.82 -7.94 -15.22
C ASN A 139 18.15 -9.05 -14.41
N ASP A 140 18.94 -9.95 -13.84
CA ASP A 140 18.46 -11.04 -12.99
C ASP A 140 18.24 -10.60 -11.53
N GLY A 141 18.40 -9.31 -11.21
CA GLY A 141 18.03 -8.71 -9.91
C GLY A 141 19.19 -8.45 -8.94
N TYR A 142 20.44 -8.76 -9.29
CA TYR A 142 21.61 -8.59 -8.43
C TYR A 142 22.28 -7.23 -8.64
N ILE A 143 21.61 -6.17 -8.19
CA ILE A 143 21.96 -4.77 -8.50
C ILE A 143 23.32 -4.31 -7.95
N LEU A 144 23.83 -4.95 -6.89
CA LEU A 144 25.15 -4.65 -6.30
C LEU A 144 26.29 -5.48 -6.90
N SER A 145 25.97 -6.47 -7.74
CA SER A 145 26.98 -7.37 -8.31
C SER A 145 27.59 -6.78 -9.58
N LYS A 146 28.92 -6.84 -9.69
CA LYS A 146 29.68 -6.31 -10.84
C LYS A 146 30.81 -7.25 -11.26
N ALA A 147 30.98 -7.42 -12.55
CA ALA A 147 32.18 -8.04 -13.11
C ALA A 147 33.25 -6.97 -13.36
N VAL A 148 34.44 -7.19 -12.82
CA VAL A 148 35.62 -6.33 -12.93
C VAL A 148 36.75 -7.06 -13.63
N VAL A 149 37.56 -6.31 -14.37
CA VAL A 149 38.78 -6.82 -15.02
C VAL A 149 39.95 -6.43 -14.12
N PRO A 150 40.51 -7.37 -13.32
CA PRO A 150 41.65 -7.05 -12.47
C PRO A 150 42.90 -6.74 -13.33
N PRO A 151 43.85 -5.95 -12.80
CA PRO A 151 45.18 -5.82 -13.38
C PRO A 151 45.82 -7.21 -13.56
N GLN A 152 46.25 -7.51 -14.78
CA GLN A 152 46.84 -8.79 -15.14
C GLN A 152 47.68 -8.63 -16.42
N LYS A 153 48.69 -9.49 -16.58
CA LYS A 153 49.35 -9.70 -17.87
C LYS A 153 48.49 -10.64 -18.70
N ILE A 154 48.30 -10.33 -19.99
CA ILE A 154 47.56 -11.19 -20.92
C ILE A 154 48.59 -12.04 -21.65
N GLU A 155 48.79 -13.25 -21.15
CA GLU A 155 49.67 -14.25 -21.76
C GLU A 155 48.81 -15.32 -22.45
N ASN A 156 49.28 -15.84 -23.59
CA ASN A 156 48.59 -16.88 -24.36
C ASN A 156 47.15 -16.55 -24.79
N GLY A 157 46.73 -15.28 -24.73
CA GLY A 157 45.36 -14.86 -25.05
C GLY A 157 44.32 -15.28 -24.00
N GLU A 158 44.74 -15.53 -22.77
CA GLU A 158 43.83 -15.84 -21.65
C GLU A 158 43.53 -14.58 -20.83
N VAL A 159 42.25 -14.39 -20.48
CA VAL A 159 41.79 -13.22 -19.74
C VAL A 159 40.97 -13.65 -18.54
N ARG A 160 41.30 -13.10 -17.36
CA ARG A 160 40.54 -13.28 -16.11
C ARG A 160 39.58 -12.13 -15.91
N ILE A 161 38.32 -12.45 -15.62
CA ILE A 161 37.27 -11.50 -15.21
C ILE A 161 36.77 -11.97 -13.85
N ARG A 162 36.83 -11.08 -12.86
CA ARG A 162 36.35 -11.38 -11.51
C ARG A 162 34.97 -10.79 -11.31
N VAL A 163 33.99 -11.62 -10.99
CA VAL A 163 32.70 -11.16 -10.49
C VAL A 163 32.85 -10.87 -8.99
N VAL A 164 32.40 -9.69 -8.59
CA VAL A 164 32.21 -9.29 -7.21
C VAL A 164 30.71 -9.30 -6.96
N GLU A 165 30.24 -10.33 -6.27
CA GLU A 165 28.83 -10.47 -5.92
C GLU A 165 28.54 -9.63 -4.67
N GLY A 166 27.93 -8.46 -4.89
CA GLY A 166 27.75 -7.47 -3.84
C GLY A 166 26.59 -7.80 -2.91
N TYR A 167 26.73 -7.42 -1.64
CA TYR A 167 25.72 -7.62 -0.61
C TYR A 167 25.69 -6.47 0.40
N ILE A 168 24.66 -6.45 1.25
CA ILE A 168 24.58 -5.52 2.37
C ILE A 168 25.17 -6.17 3.62
N ASP A 169 26.25 -5.60 4.13
CA ASP A 169 26.92 -6.07 5.34
C ASP A 169 26.35 -5.40 6.61
N ARG A 170 25.91 -4.14 6.47
CA ARG A 170 25.41 -3.33 7.57
C ARG A 170 24.15 -2.56 7.16
N VAL A 171 23.17 -2.54 8.05
CA VAL A 171 21.98 -1.67 7.93
C VAL A 171 21.96 -0.71 9.10
N VAL A 172 22.03 0.58 8.83
CA VAL A 172 21.99 1.66 9.84
C VAL A 172 20.63 2.34 9.75
N VAL A 173 19.91 2.45 10.86
CA VAL A 173 18.63 3.16 10.93
C VAL A 173 18.83 4.45 11.71
N ARG A 174 18.54 5.59 11.08
CA ARG A 174 18.59 6.92 11.73
C ARG A 174 17.19 7.54 11.74
N GLY A 175 16.91 8.28 12.81
CA GLY A 175 15.60 8.92 13.04
C GLY A 175 14.81 8.25 14.16
N ARG A 176 13.66 8.85 14.50
CA ARG A 176 12.78 8.37 15.58
C ARG A 176 11.58 7.65 14.99
N ALA A 177 11.59 6.33 15.01
CA ALA A 177 10.40 5.54 14.78
C ALA A 177 9.63 5.40 16.10
N ARG A 178 8.34 5.77 16.13
CA ARG A 178 7.48 5.54 17.31
C ARG A 178 6.85 4.16 17.19
N GLY A 179 7.64 3.11 17.34
CA GLY A 179 7.10 1.76 17.29
C GLY A 179 8.10 0.68 17.68
N PRO A 180 7.69 -0.60 17.68
CA PRO A 180 8.52 -1.67 18.19
C PRO A 180 9.78 -1.84 17.33
N LYS A 181 10.95 -1.76 17.97
CA LYS A 181 12.24 -2.04 17.31
C LYS A 181 12.31 -3.47 16.74
N LYS A 182 11.55 -4.41 17.31
CA LYS A 182 11.48 -5.82 16.88
C LYS A 182 11.08 -5.93 15.40
N LEU A 183 10.11 -5.14 14.94
CA LEU A 183 9.64 -5.18 13.56
C LEU A 183 10.72 -4.68 12.59
N VAL A 184 11.26 -3.49 12.86
CA VAL A 184 12.35 -2.89 12.06
C VAL A 184 13.57 -3.82 12.02
N ASN A 185 13.94 -4.41 13.15
CA ASN A 185 15.06 -5.35 13.23
C ASN A 185 14.79 -6.65 12.46
N ALA A 186 13.55 -7.12 12.39
CA ALA A 186 13.20 -8.29 11.58
C ALA A 186 13.44 -8.01 10.09
N TYR A 187 13.00 -6.86 9.59
CA TYR A 187 13.24 -6.42 8.22
C TYR A 187 14.75 -6.26 7.93
N ARG A 188 15.51 -5.64 8.84
CA ARG A 188 16.98 -5.55 8.73
C ARG A 188 17.63 -6.91 8.58
N ARG A 189 17.24 -7.89 9.40
CA ARG A 189 17.81 -9.26 9.32
C ARG A 189 17.55 -9.92 7.97
N LYS A 190 16.34 -9.74 7.41
CA LYS A 190 16.01 -10.30 6.09
C LYS A 190 16.84 -9.69 4.97
N ILE A 191 17.08 -8.37 5.02
CA ILE A 191 17.97 -7.69 4.07
C ILE A 191 19.42 -8.20 4.21
N LEU A 192 19.94 -8.28 5.44
CA LEU A 192 21.30 -8.74 5.73
C LEU A 192 21.56 -10.20 5.33
N ALA A 193 20.52 -11.04 5.38
CA ALA A 193 20.57 -12.44 5.00
C ALA A 193 20.62 -12.66 3.48
N SER A 194 20.24 -11.67 2.66
CA SER A 194 20.33 -11.79 1.20
C SER A 194 21.77 -11.56 0.74
N ARG A 195 22.51 -12.65 0.55
CA ARG A 195 23.90 -12.64 0.09
C ARG A 195 24.10 -13.68 -1.02
N PRO A 196 24.35 -13.27 -2.28
CA PRO A 196 24.39 -11.90 -2.80
C PRO A 196 23.05 -11.13 -2.63
N LEU A 197 23.09 -9.80 -2.68
CA LEU A 197 21.86 -9.02 -2.53
C LEU A 197 20.97 -9.16 -3.76
N HIS A 198 19.74 -9.61 -3.55
CA HIS A 198 18.70 -9.60 -4.55
C HIS A 198 17.79 -8.36 -4.37
N ALA A 199 17.57 -7.60 -5.44
CA ALA A 199 16.82 -6.34 -5.41
C ALA A 199 15.40 -6.50 -4.85
N LYS A 200 14.70 -7.58 -5.22
CA LYS A 200 13.36 -7.90 -4.68
C LYS A 200 13.31 -7.97 -3.15
N VAL A 201 14.37 -8.50 -2.52
CA VAL A 201 14.43 -8.59 -1.04
C VAL A 201 14.59 -7.20 -0.45
N LEU A 202 15.55 -6.42 -0.93
CA LEU A 202 15.76 -5.05 -0.48
C LEU A 202 14.48 -4.20 -0.63
N GLU A 203 13.91 -4.24 -1.83
CA GLU A 203 12.72 -3.47 -2.18
C GLU A 203 11.53 -3.84 -1.30
N ARG A 204 11.21 -5.13 -1.17
CA ARG A 204 10.09 -5.60 -0.35
C ARG A 204 10.19 -5.05 1.07
N TYR A 205 11.33 -5.19 1.72
CA TYR A 205 11.47 -4.79 3.13
C TYR A 205 11.57 -3.29 3.34
N LEU A 206 12.08 -2.53 2.36
CA LEU A 206 11.99 -1.06 2.38
C LEU A 206 10.55 -0.58 2.19
N LEU A 207 9.80 -1.20 1.28
CA LEU A 207 8.38 -0.88 1.07
C LEU A 207 7.54 -1.26 2.28
N LEU A 208 7.77 -2.42 2.91
CA LEU A 208 7.08 -2.81 4.13
C LEU A 208 7.38 -1.89 5.32
N LEU A 209 8.54 -1.24 5.35
CA LEU A 209 8.84 -0.18 6.33
C LEU A 209 8.10 1.12 6.02
N ASP A 210 8.07 1.56 4.75
CA ASP A 210 7.36 2.78 4.31
C ASP A 210 5.83 2.64 4.40
N ASP A 211 5.37 1.40 4.38
CA ASP A 211 3.98 0.98 4.53
C ASP A 211 3.46 1.09 5.98
N LEU A 212 4.35 1.28 6.96
CA LEU A 212 3.95 1.43 8.37
C LEU A 212 3.26 2.79 8.61
N PRO A 213 2.15 2.83 9.36
CA PRO A 213 1.47 4.07 9.72
C PRO A 213 2.39 5.15 10.31
N GLY A 214 2.31 6.35 9.74
CA GLY A 214 3.11 7.50 10.16
C GLY A 214 4.60 7.40 9.82
N VAL A 215 5.06 6.35 9.14
CA VAL A 215 6.46 6.18 8.80
C VAL A 215 6.71 6.64 7.36
N ARG A 216 7.80 7.36 7.14
CA ARG A 216 8.33 7.67 5.82
C ARG A 216 9.79 7.27 5.76
N VAL A 217 10.13 6.48 4.75
CA VAL A 217 11.47 5.92 4.60
C VAL A 217 12.20 6.56 3.43
N LYS A 218 13.45 6.96 3.68
CA LYS A 218 14.43 7.20 2.62
C LYS A 218 15.60 6.27 2.82
N SER A 219 16.06 5.62 1.76
CA SER A 219 17.20 4.71 1.78
C SER A 219 18.35 5.26 0.97
N VAL A 220 19.56 5.14 1.50
CA VAL A 220 20.80 5.47 0.80
C VAL A 220 21.75 4.28 0.91
N LEU A 221 22.34 3.88 -0.21
CA LEU A 221 23.38 2.86 -0.25
C LEU A 221 24.74 3.54 -0.36
N THR A 222 25.67 3.16 0.50
CA THR A 222 27.05 3.61 0.47
C THR A 222 27.99 2.41 0.42
N PRO A 223 29.19 2.52 -0.17
CA PRO A 223 30.21 1.47 -0.05
C PRO A 223 30.49 1.14 1.42
N SER A 224 30.71 -0.13 1.75
CA SER A 224 31.15 -0.52 3.09
C SER A 224 32.59 -0.05 3.33
N GLN A 225 32.88 0.38 4.57
CA GLN A 225 34.23 0.74 5.01
C GLN A 225 35.05 -0.50 5.42
N ASP A 226 34.38 -1.57 5.84
CA ASP A 226 35.04 -2.75 6.45
C ASP A 226 35.18 -3.92 5.46
N GLN A 227 34.27 -4.02 4.48
CA GLN A 227 34.17 -5.19 3.61
C GLN A 227 34.19 -4.83 2.13
N SER A 228 35.22 -5.31 1.42
CA SER A 228 35.32 -5.13 -0.02
C SER A 228 34.17 -5.83 -0.76
N GLY A 229 33.53 -5.11 -1.67
CA GLY A 229 32.37 -5.62 -2.42
C GLY A 229 31.05 -5.58 -1.64
N ALA A 230 31.04 -5.12 -0.39
CA ALA A 230 29.82 -4.91 0.37
C ALA A 230 29.36 -3.45 0.34
N SER A 231 28.11 -3.22 0.75
CA SER A 231 27.52 -1.88 0.88
C SER A 231 26.81 -1.73 2.22
N GLU A 232 26.92 -0.56 2.83
CA GLU A 232 26.08 -0.16 3.95
C GLU A 232 24.77 0.42 3.43
N LEU A 233 23.66 0.03 4.07
CA LEU A 233 22.33 0.61 3.83
C LEU A 233 21.97 1.55 4.98
N LEU A 234 21.90 2.85 4.68
CA LEU A 234 21.37 3.87 5.58
C LEU A 234 19.86 4.05 5.34
N ILE A 235 19.06 3.78 6.36
CA ILE A 235 17.61 3.98 6.38
C ILE A 235 17.31 5.20 7.25
N LEU A 236 16.84 6.27 6.62
CA LEU A 236 16.34 7.48 7.27
C LEU A 236 14.85 7.33 7.51
N VAL A 237 14.45 7.32 8.77
CA VAL A 237 13.06 7.19 9.20
C VAL A 237 12.55 8.54 9.68
N GLN A 238 11.52 9.03 9.00
CA GLN A 238 10.74 10.20 9.41
C GLN A 238 9.39 9.74 9.95
N ASN A 239 8.93 10.40 11.00
CA ASN A 239 7.64 10.11 11.63
C ASN A 239 6.67 11.28 11.40
N LYS A 240 5.47 10.95 10.94
CA LYS A 240 4.33 11.85 10.83
C LYS A 240 3.25 11.39 11.83
N PRO A 241 3.20 11.98 13.04
CA PRO A 241 2.32 11.51 14.10
C PRO A 241 0.84 11.81 13.83
N VAL A 242 0.53 12.82 13.01
CA VAL A 242 -0.83 13.24 12.70
C VAL A 242 -0.95 13.55 11.21
N ASP A 243 -2.05 13.11 10.61
CA ASP A 243 -2.49 13.48 9.26
C ASP A 243 -3.92 14.00 9.33
N ALA A 244 -4.20 15.14 8.71
CA ALA A 244 -5.55 15.67 8.61
C ALA A 244 -5.85 16.07 7.16
N HIS A 245 -7.11 15.95 6.76
CA HIS A 245 -7.58 16.45 5.48
C HIS A 245 -9.01 16.96 5.61
N VAL A 246 -9.34 17.95 4.79
CA VAL A 246 -10.69 18.48 4.61
C VAL A 246 -10.85 18.78 3.12
N GLY A 247 -12.06 18.59 2.61
CA GLY A 247 -12.36 18.82 1.21
C GLY A 247 -13.84 19.08 0.99
N VAL A 248 -14.13 19.62 -0.19
CA VAL A 248 -15.49 19.84 -0.67
C VAL A 248 -15.58 19.23 -2.06
N ASP A 249 -16.67 18.55 -2.36
CA ASP A 249 -16.95 18.05 -3.70
C ASP A 249 -18.43 18.15 -4.06
N ASN A 250 -18.71 18.00 -5.35
CA ASN A 250 -20.05 18.04 -5.92
C ASN A 250 -20.52 16.65 -6.42
N ARG A 251 -20.09 15.56 -5.76
CA ARG A 251 -20.38 14.18 -6.20
C ARG A 251 -21.66 13.60 -5.58
N GLY A 252 -22.32 14.35 -4.69
CA GLY A 252 -23.58 13.93 -4.10
C GLY A 252 -24.71 13.97 -5.13
N SER A 253 -25.74 13.16 -4.92
CA SER A 253 -26.98 13.23 -5.71
C SER A 253 -27.81 14.43 -5.27
N GLU A 254 -28.85 14.76 -6.02
CA GLU A 254 -29.89 15.71 -5.58
C GLU A 254 -30.63 15.27 -4.31
N PHE A 255 -30.57 13.97 -3.98
CA PHE A 255 -31.21 13.38 -2.81
C PHE A 255 -30.34 13.48 -1.55
N ASN A 256 -29.02 13.33 -1.69
CA ASN A 256 -28.09 13.24 -0.55
C ASN A 256 -27.11 14.41 -0.57
N GLY A 257 -27.62 15.60 -0.91
CA GLY A 257 -26.91 16.86 -1.07
C GLY A 257 -25.85 16.87 -2.17
N PRO A 258 -26.04 17.64 -3.27
CA PRO A 258 -25.06 17.73 -4.34
C PRO A 258 -23.67 18.17 -3.88
N ILE A 259 -23.62 19.08 -2.90
CA ILE A 259 -22.38 19.60 -2.31
C ILE A 259 -22.11 18.91 -0.98
N GLN A 260 -20.92 18.33 -0.86
CA GLN A 260 -20.51 17.55 0.30
C GLN A 260 -19.18 18.05 0.85
N ILE A 261 -19.12 18.25 2.16
CA ILE A 261 -17.91 18.55 2.92
C ILE A 261 -17.46 17.25 3.57
N PHE A 262 -16.21 16.86 3.35
CA PHE A 262 -15.64 15.67 3.96
C PHE A 262 -14.32 15.99 4.62
N GLY A 263 -13.94 15.17 5.59
CA GLY A 263 -12.65 15.31 6.23
C GLY A 263 -12.31 14.11 7.09
N GLY A 264 -11.09 14.10 7.57
CA GLY A 264 -10.63 13.07 8.49
C GLY A 264 -9.33 13.46 9.17
N LEU A 265 -9.14 12.86 10.34
CA LEU A 265 -8.00 13.02 11.21
C LEU A 265 -7.46 11.64 11.57
N ASN A 266 -6.17 11.43 11.36
CA ASN A 266 -5.46 10.22 11.70
C ASN A 266 -4.37 10.53 12.73
N GLY A 267 -4.33 9.76 13.82
CA GLY A 267 -3.19 9.65 14.71
C GLY A 267 -2.40 8.38 14.39
N ASN A 268 -1.11 8.52 14.09
CA ASN A 268 -0.23 7.39 13.84
C ASN A 268 0.64 7.11 15.07
N SER A 269 0.80 5.82 15.37
CA SER A 269 1.61 5.30 16.47
C SER A 269 1.19 5.84 17.85
N LEU A 270 -0.11 5.95 18.11
CA LEU A 270 -0.63 6.42 19.39
C LEU A 270 -0.44 5.37 20.49
N LEU A 271 -0.62 4.10 20.16
CA LEU A 271 -0.36 2.96 21.04
C LEU A 271 1.12 2.53 21.03
N GLY A 272 1.95 3.17 20.20
CA GLY A 272 3.36 2.83 20.04
C GLY A 272 3.60 1.50 19.32
N LEU A 273 2.62 1.04 18.52
CA LEU A 273 2.65 -0.26 17.82
C LEU A 273 2.73 -0.12 16.30
N TYR A 274 3.11 1.07 15.78
CA TYR A 274 2.86 1.46 14.39
C TYR A 274 1.38 1.34 14.02
N ASP A 275 0.51 1.63 14.98
CA ASP A 275 -0.94 1.69 14.81
C ASP A 275 -1.37 2.94 14.04
N ARG A 276 -2.56 2.91 13.42
CA ARG A 276 -3.27 4.10 12.96
C ARG A 276 -4.64 4.12 13.59
N VAL A 277 -4.97 5.20 14.28
CA VAL A 277 -6.33 5.48 14.74
C VAL A 277 -6.83 6.66 13.92
N GLY A 278 -8.04 6.57 13.39
CA GLY A 278 -8.59 7.66 12.61
C GLY A 278 -10.08 7.82 12.79
N VAL A 279 -10.54 9.05 12.53
CA VAL A 279 -11.95 9.39 12.38
C VAL A 279 -12.09 10.17 11.09
N GLN A 280 -13.13 9.87 10.34
CA GLN A 280 -13.45 10.54 9.09
C GLN A 280 -14.95 10.59 8.88
N GLY A 281 -15.40 11.53 8.07
CA GLY A 281 -16.82 11.71 7.83
C GLY A 281 -17.10 12.56 6.61
N VAL A 282 -18.38 12.56 6.23
CA VAL A 282 -18.93 13.42 5.21
C VAL A 282 -20.27 13.98 5.67
N VAL A 283 -20.49 15.25 5.37
CA VAL A 283 -21.73 15.98 5.62
C VAL A 283 -22.11 16.76 4.38
N THR A 284 -23.39 17.03 4.23
CA THR A 284 -23.97 17.90 3.18
C THR A 284 -24.20 19.32 3.71
N SER A 285 -24.49 20.26 2.80
CA SER A 285 -24.87 21.63 3.18
C SER A 285 -26.14 21.67 4.04
N GLU A 286 -27.11 20.81 3.72
CA GLU A 286 -28.24 20.49 4.59
C GLU A 286 -27.91 19.20 5.33
N THR A 287 -27.51 19.29 6.60
CA THR A 287 -26.88 18.16 7.32
C THR A 287 -27.80 16.97 7.54
N SER A 288 -29.13 17.15 7.46
CA SER A 288 -30.08 16.05 7.54
C SER A 288 -30.04 15.18 6.27
N GLU A 289 -29.72 15.73 5.10
CA GLU A 289 -29.66 14.96 3.85
C GLU A 289 -28.56 13.88 3.87
N LEU A 290 -27.46 14.13 4.59
CA LEU A 290 -26.41 13.15 4.84
C LEU A 290 -25.50 13.58 5.99
N LEU A 291 -25.39 12.69 6.98
CA LEU A 291 -24.33 12.67 7.98
C LEU A 291 -23.74 11.26 8.02
N PHE A 292 -22.45 11.15 7.71
CA PHE A 292 -21.71 9.89 7.84
C PHE A 292 -20.45 10.11 8.67
N LEU A 293 -20.22 9.23 9.64
CA LEU A 293 -19.03 9.21 10.48
C LEU A 293 -18.46 7.78 10.54
N ASN A 294 -17.14 7.65 10.42
CA ASN A 294 -16.41 6.40 10.56
C ASN A 294 -15.20 6.59 11.48
N GLY A 295 -15.06 5.71 12.47
CA GLY A 295 -13.87 5.56 13.29
C GLY A 295 -13.18 4.25 12.99
N PHE A 296 -11.84 4.24 12.94
CA PHE A 296 -11.09 3.02 12.63
C PHE A 296 -9.75 2.90 13.38
N LEU A 297 -9.27 1.66 13.46
CA LEU A 297 -7.99 1.25 14.01
C LEU A 297 -7.30 0.27 13.05
N GLU A 298 -6.08 0.60 12.63
CA GLU A 298 -5.20 -0.25 11.82
C GLU A 298 -3.99 -0.69 12.66
N LEU A 299 -3.69 -1.99 12.69
CA LEU A 299 -2.58 -2.58 13.48
C LEU A 299 -1.71 -3.51 12.62
N PRO A 300 -0.39 -3.31 12.56
CA PRO A 300 0.53 -4.31 12.00
C PRO A 300 0.59 -5.56 12.91
N LEU A 301 0.23 -6.71 12.36
CA LEU A 301 0.16 -7.97 13.11
C LEU A 301 1.42 -8.83 12.99
N THR A 302 2.08 -8.81 11.83
CA THR A 302 3.18 -9.74 11.53
C THR A 302 4.43 -9.04 11.03
N LEU A 303 5.54 -9.79 11.06
CA LEU A 303 6.84 -9.37 10.51
C LEU A 303 6.91 -9.49 8.97
N GLU A 304 5.80 -9.81 8.31
CA GLU A 304 5.71 -9.95 6.84
C GLU A 304 4.59 -9.06 6.26
N GLY A 305 4.19 -8.02 6.99
CA GLY A 305 3.31 -6.96 6.51
C GLY A 305 1.82 -7.21 6.67
N THR A 306 1.40 -8.28 7.36
CA THR A 306 -0.03 -8.49 7.67
C THR A 306 -0.55 -7.38 8.57
N ARG A 307 -1.76 -6.88 8.29
CA ARG A 307 -2.42 -5.85 9.10
C ARG A 307 -3.83 -6.26 9.47
N LEU A 308 -4.26 -5.84 10.65
CA LEU A 308 -5.64 -5.86 11.10
C LEU A 308 -6.22 -4.46 10.91
N PHE A 309 -7.47 -4.40 10.48
CA PHE A 309 -8.25 -3.19 10.37
C PHE A 309 -9.58 -3.43 11.07
N PHE A 310 -9.92 -2.56 12.01
CA PHE A 310 -11.20 -2.55 12.70
C PHE A 310 -11.85 -1.20 12.47
N SER A 311 -13.14 -1.17 12.16
CA SER A 311 -13.86 0.08 11.95
C SER A 311 -15.28 0.01 12.48
N GLY A 312 -15.80 1.16 12.90
CA GLY A 312 -17.23 1.36 13.17
C GLY A 312 -17.71 2.60 12.43
N SER A 313 -18.89 2.54 11.83
CA SER A 313 -19.52 3.68 11.18
C SER A 313 -20.97 3.85 11.59
N PHE A 314 -21.41 5.09 11.54
CA PHE A 314 -22.78 5.54 11.71
C PHE A 314 -23.12 6.44 10.52
N SER A 315 -24.31 6.27 9.96
CA SER A 315 -24.85 7.08 8.88
C SER A 315 -26.30 7.43 9.16
N GLN A 316 -26.65 8.68 8.92
CA GLN A 316 -28.02 9.18 8.93
C GLN A 316 -28.28 9.93 7.62
N SER A 317 -29.46 9.76 7.04
CA SER A 317 -29.87 10.44 5.82
C SER A 317 -31.37 10.68 5.77
N GLU A 318 -31.77 11.90 5.46
CA GLU A 318 -33.13 12.32 5.14
C GLU A 318 -33.15 12.86 3.70
N PRO A 319 -33.35 12.00 2.69
CA PRO A 319 -33.23 12.39 1.29
C PRO A 319 -34.10 13.60 0.90
N GLY A 320 -33.45 14.57 0.25
CA GLY A 320 -34.06 15.79 -0.27
C GLY A 320 -34.80 15.62 -1.60
N ALA A 321 -34.96 16.74 -2.32
CA ALA A 321 -35.59 16.81 -3.64
C ALA A 321 -36.99 16.15 -3.68
N SER A 322 -37.25 15.29 -4.66
CA SER A 322 -38.54 14.62 -4.85
C SER A 322 -38.87 13.60 -3.77
N LEU A 323 -37.92 13.25 -2.89
CA LEU A 323 -38.12 12.34 -1.76
C LEU A 323 -38.55 13.04 -0.46
N LYS A 324 -38.35 14.37 -0.37
CA LYS A 324 -38.69 15.16 0.83
C LYS A 324 -40.15 15.01 1.29
N PRO A 325 -41.18 15.00 0.40
CA PRO A 325 -42.57 14.81 0.82
C PRO A 325 -42.87 13.42 1.40
N PHE A 326 -42.02 12.43 1.11
CA PHE A 326 -42.18 11.07 1.58
C PHE A 326 -41.55 10.83 2.96
N ASN A 327 -40.91 11.86 3.56
CA ASN A 327 -40.22 11.78 4.85
C ASN A 327 -39.43 10.48 4.99
N VAL A 328 -38.55 10.26 4.01
CA VAL A 328 -37.68 9.08 4.00
C VAL A 328 -36.58 9.34 5.01
N GLU A 329 -36.42 8.43 5.97
CA GLU A 329 -35.36 8.49 6.98
C GLU A 329 -34.57 7.19 6.88
N GLY A 330 -33.25 7.30 6.83
CA GLY A 330 -32.35 6.15 6.74
C GLY A 330 -31.28 6.24 7.80
N ASP A 331 -31.18 5.22 8.64
CA ASP A 331 -30.14 5.07 9.65
C ASP A 331 -29.36 3.77 9.38
N SER A 332 -28.05 3.83 9.52
CA SER A 332 -27.19 2.65 9.40
C SER A 332 -26.00 2.69 10.33
N ASP A 333 -25.83 1.60 11.07
CA ASP A 333 -24.66 1.31 11.88
C ASP A 333 -23.91 0.11 11.28
N SER A 334 -22.58 0.18 11.28
CA SER A 334 -21.76 -0.95 10.85
C SER A 334 -20.50 -1.12 11.66
N ILE A 335 -20.08 -2.37 11.82
CA ILE A 335 -18.80 -2.77 12.40
C ILE A 335 -18.08 -3.67 11.41
N GLY A 336 -16.85 -3.32 11.08
CA GLY A 336 -15.99 -4.03 10.15
C GLY A 336 -14.73 -4.56 10.83
N LEU A 337 -14.37 -5.79 10.51
CA LEU A 337 -13.07 -6.39 10.81
C LEU A 337 -12.44 -6.89 9.52
N ARG A 338 -11.19 -6.53 9.25
CA ARG A 338 -10.48 -6.92 8.03
C ARG A 338 -9.02 -7.26 8.32
N VAL A 339 -8.56 -8.40 7.82
CA VAL A 339 -7.16 -8.81 7.86
C VAL A 339 -6.60 -8.75 6.44
N ILE A 340 -5.46 -8.10 6.23
CA ILE A 340 -4.83 -7.92 4.92
C ILE A 340 -3.40 -8.46 4.96
N HIS A 341 -3.01 -9.30 4.01
CA HIS A 341 -1.65 -9.83 3.89
C HIS A 341 -1.04 -9.57 2.49
N PRO A 342 0.14 -8.92 2.40
CA PRO A 342 0.84 -8.69 1.13
C PRO A 342 1.81 -9.83 0.78
N PHE A 343 1.35 -10.74 -0.09
CA PHE A 343 2.18 -11.82 -0.63
C PHE A 343 3.30 -11.27 -1.54
N ILE A 344 2.97 -10.35 -2.43
CA ILE A 344 3.94 -9.66 -3.29
C ILE A 344 3.84 -8.16 -3.00
N ARG A 345 4.98 -7.56 -2.64
CA ARG A 345 5.11 -6.13 -2.38
C ARG A 345 6.34 -5.60 -3.10
N SER A 346 6.11 -4.95 -4.23
CA SER A 346 7.14 -4.25 -5.02
C SER A 346 6.58 -2.94 -5.58
N ARG A 347 7.40 -2.15 -6.26
CA ARG A 347 6.94 -0.95 -6.94
C ARG A 347 6.14 -1.26 -8.20
N GLY A 348 6.53 -2.29 -8.96
CA GLY A 348 5.91 -2.65 -10.24
C GLY A 348 4.75 -3.64 -10.13
N GLU A 349 4.76 -4.50 -9.10
CA GLU A 349 3.82 -5.60 -8.93
C GLU A 349 3.42 -5.76 -7.46
N ASN A 350 2.12 -5.88 -7.18
CA ASN A 350 1.61 -6.09 -5.83
C ASN A 350 0.49 -7.12 -5.83
N LEU A 351 0.59 -8.12 -4.95
CA LEU A 351 -0.43 -9.14 -4.72
C LEU A 351 -0.76 -9.14 -3.22
N ARG A 352 -2.02 -8.91 -2.89
CA ARG A 352 -2.54 -8.88 -1.53
C ARG A 352 -3.77 -9.76 -1.44
N ALA A 353 -3.91 -10.49 -0.35
CA ALA A 353 -5.19 -11.11 0.03
C ALA A 353 -5.75 -10.39 1.25
N HIS A 354 -7.07 -10.36 1.36
CA HIS A 354 -7.73 -9.90 2.55
C HIS A 354 -8.92 -10.80 2.88
N LEU A 355 -9.22 -10.90 4.17
CA LEU A 355 -10.44 -11.50 4.69
C LEU A 355 -11.15 -10.42 5.49
N GLY A 356 -12.45 -10.22 5.23
CA GLY A 356 -13.25 -9.20 5.89
C GLY A 356 -14.54 -9.80 6.43
N PHE A 357 -14.98 -9.30 7.57
CA PHE A 357 -16.30 -9.52 8.13
C PHE A 357 -16.91 -8.15 8.45
N THR A 358 -18.15 -7.94 8.02
CA THR A 358 -18.90 -6.72 8.31
C THR A 358 -20.24 -7.12 8.88
N PHE A 359 -20.56 -6.61 10.06
CA PHE A 359 -21.90 -6.62 10.61
C PHE A 359 -22.52 -5.24 10.35
N ARG A 360 -23.77 -5.22 9.89
CA ARG A 360 -24.50 -4.00 9.59
C ARG A 360 -25.92 -4.15 10.12
N ASN A 361 -26.46 -3.05 10.62
CA ASN A 361 -27.87 -2.88 10.91
C ASN A 361 -28.31 -1.60 10.17
N SER A 362 -29.32 -1.70 9.31
CA SER A 362 -29.86 -0.55 8.59
C SER A 362 -31.38 -0.56 8.65
N GLU A 363 -31.94 0.59 9.02
CA GLU A 363 -33.39 0.82 9.02
C GLU A 363 -33.70 1.92 8.02
N THR A 364 -34.82 1.79 7.32
CA THR A 364 -35.34 2.84 6.45
C THR A 364 -36.83 2.99 6.65
N ASP A 365 -37.21 4.19 7.04
CA ASP A 365 -38.59 4.60 7.25
C ASP A 365 -39.06 5.45 6.07
N ILE A 366 -40.32 5.28 5.70
CA ILE A 366 -41.02 6.11 4.73
C ILE A 366 -42.32 6.57 5.38
N LEU A 367 -42.55 7.88 5.43
CA LEU A 367 -43.73 8.48 6.06
C LEU A 367 -43.92 8.04 7.54
N GLY A 368 -42.80 7.78 8.24
CA GLY A 368 -42.80 7.29 9.63
C GLY A 368 -43.27 5.84 9.78
N THR A 369 -43.22 5.05 8.70
CA THR A 369 -43.48 3.61 8.73
C THR A 369 -42.26 2.83 8.22
N PRO A 370 -41.87 1.73 8.90
CA PRO A 370 -40.71 0.94 8.50
C PRO A 370 -40.95 0.34 7.12
N SER A 371 -40.06 0.69 6.19
CA SER A 371 -40.05 0.17 4.82
C SER A 371 -39.08 -0.99 4.65
N SER A 372 -37.94 -0.98 5.36
CA SER A 372 -36.96 -2.06 5.36
C SER A 372 -36.11 -2.06 6.63
N GLU A 373 -35.71 -3.24 7.06
CA GLU A 373 -34.79 -3.49 8.17
C GLU A 373 -33.86 -4.63 7.70
N ASP A 374 -32.56 -4.34 7.60
CA ASP A 374 -31.54 -5.23 7.01
C ASP A 374 -30.28 -5.39 7.87
#